data_AF-A0A800H8P4-F1
#
_entry.id   AF-A0A800H8P4-F1
#
_cell.length_a   1.000
_cell.length_b   1.000
_cell.length_c   1.000
_cell.angle_alpha   90.00
_cell.angle_beta   90.00
_cell.angle_gamma   90.00
#
_symmetry.space_group_name_H-M   'P 1'
#
loop_
_entity.id
_entity.type
_entity.pdbx_description
1 polymer ?
#
loop_
_entity_poly.entity_id
_entity_poly.type
_entity_poly.pdbx_seq_one_letter_code
_entity_poly.pdbx_strand_id
1 'polypeptide(L)'
;MKFILTILTTNLVFGFSSSLSDSTSFTTNEIRFYSDVTIDSLEIMTNNIRILGGGLSVYGTVESQITVIGGDVQIFSSAIINGKIISIGGDVQTDKDAQINGKIVEASLDQGLIYRETFTDSAKSGEKNFRISTFSQRSRDGWVHPEPDVFEYNRNEGLRFVPLNWNWDRGNESLIRLSFSLGYRFSSDEFIGRTTLESSLLINRSATLFASGFKTARTDDEFRLPEKENSWASLWGRQDFYDRWDETGFEVGFGFDFSHLKVKGKFVRVTQSEISVNQDLWSFTNESSVLRNNPFMVETDVEYLEGVAAFRTASYSHLKTGLAILSKVEMTLKMNDSTLADSSLRLTHIAMANWEVSDGVVIRNRLILGMGSESLPIYRQFGIGGLGSVSAQNYKSQIGNHMAQVNSELVFTEEFTDTWFMVKLFYDAGMAFNSPDLLDMKPNSERSDTWLQSAGIGFGWEDGDGLDMGFNFAKSLGKDEPIESTVRLNFNF
;
A
#
# COMPACT_ATOMS: atom_id res chain seq x y z
N MET A 1 10.10 1.45 25.51
CA MET A 1 9.38 0.52 24.62
C MET A 1 7.85 0.53 24.81
N LYS A 2 7.31 0.52 26.04
CA LYS A 2 5.84 0.63 26.27
C LYS A 2 5.21 1.98 25.84
N PHE A 3 5.96 3.09 25.92
CA PHE A 3 5.43 4.44 25.66
C PHE A 3 5.22 4.78 24.18
N ILE A 4 6.01 4.18 23.28
CA ILE A 4 5.93 4.43 21.82
C ILE A 4 4.76 3.66 21.20
N LEU A 5 4.46 2.46 21.73
CA LEU A 5 3.33 1.65 21.28
C LEU A 5 1.97 2.28 21.65
N THR A 6 1.87 2.90 22.83
CA THR A 6 0.63 3.55 23.27
C THR A 6 0.27 4.76 22.41
N ILE A 7 1.25 5.58 22.01
CA ILE A 7 1.02 6.78 21.19
C ILE A 7 0.54 6.41 19.77
N LEU A 8 1.01 5.28 19.22
CA LEU A 8 0.61 4.82 17.89
C LEU A 8 -0.81 4.22 17.90
N THR A 9 -1.23 3.59 18.99
CA THR A 9 -2.57 2.98 19.11
C THR A 9 -3.68 3.97 19.44
N THR A 10 -3.43 5.04 20.22
CA THR A 10 -4.49 5.98 20.60
C THR A 10 -4.77 7.08 19.58
N ASN A 11 -3.84 7.39 18.67
CA ASN A 11 -4.03 8.47 17.68
C ASN A 11 -4.67 8.01 16.36
N LEU A 12 -4.75 6.71 16.09
CA LEU A 12 -5.32 6.21 14.83
C LEU A 12 -6.82 5.87 14.92
N VAL A 13 -7.40 5.81 16.13
CA VAL A 13 -8.76 5.25 16.35
C VAL A 13 -9.81 6.28 16.80
N PHE A 14 -9.43 7.47 17.28
CA PHE A 14 -10.41 8.48 17.72
C PHE A 14 -10.24 9.82 17.00
N GLY A 15 -11.14 10.07 16.05
CA GLY A 15 -11.40 11.40 15.53
C GLY A 15 -11.86 12.36 16.64
N PHE A 16 -11.30 13.55 16.59
CA PHE A 16 -11.58 14.76 17.36
C PHE A 16 -12.95 14.83 18.06
N SER A 17 -12.91 14.87 19.39
CA SER A 17 -13.80 15.73 20.17
C SER A 17 -13.06 16.25 21.40
N SER A 18 -12.36 17.37 21.23
CA SER A 18 -12.00 18.23 22.34
C SER A 18 -12.34 19.66 21.94
N SER A 19 -13.54 20.08 22.35
CA SER A 19 -13.81 21.49 22.58
C SER A 19 -12.75 22.00 23.57
N LEU A 20 -11.85 22.86 23.12
CA LEU A 20 -10.99 23.62 24.03
C LEU A 20 -11.26 25.10 23.79
N SER A 21 -11.80 25.67 24.86
CA SER A 21 -12.21 27.05 25.08
C SER A 21 -11.11 28.05 24.75
N ASP A 22 -11.57 29.21 24.25
CA ASP A 22 -10.83 30.47 24.25
C ASP A 22 -10.16 30.73 25.61
N SER A 23 -8.84 30.88 25.60
CA SER A 23 -8.17 31.79 26.53
C SER A 23 -6.85 32.25 25.91
N THR A 24 -6.75 33.57 25.80
CA THR A 24 -5.63 34.32 25.25
C THR A 24 -4.47 34.37 26.23
N SER A 25 -3.31 33.79 25.85
CA SER A 25 -1.98 34.35 26.20
C SER A 25 -0.87 33.75 25.32
N PHE A 26 -0.24 34.61 24.53
CA PHE A 26 0.95 34.45 23.69
C PHE A 26 1.79 33.16 23.83
N THR A 27 1.70 32.28 22.82
CA THR A 27 2.83 31.45 22.35
C THR A 27 2.84 31.45 20.82
N THR A 28 3.99 31.82 20.26
CA THR A 28 4.29 32.27 18.89
C THR A 28 4.52 31.13 17.88
N ASN A 29 3.54 30.25 17.68
CA ASN A 29 3.59 29.22 16.64
C ASN A 29 2.45 29.43 15.63
N GLU A 30 2.80 29.70 14.38
CA GLU A 30 1.84 29.84 13.29
C GLU A 30 1.85 28.57 12.41
N ILE A 31 0.67 28.04 12.08
CA ILE A 31 0.49 26.93 11.15
C ILE A 31 -0.31 27.44 9.95
N ARG A 32 0.27 27.34 8.75
CA ARG A 32 -0.36 27.76 7.50
C ARG A 32 -0.60 26.53 6.62
N PHE A 33 -1.85 26.40 6.18
CA PHE A 33 -2.29 25.29 5.32
C PHE A 33 -2.52 25.80 3.89
N TYR A 34 -1.92 25.12 2.91
CA TYR A 34 -2.13 25.33 1.46
C TYR A 34 -1.96 26.76 0.97
N SER A 35 -1.04 27.50 1.60
CA SER A 35 -0.69 28.87 1.22
C SER A 35 0.81 28.96 1.11
N ASP A 36 1.27 29.53 0.01
CA ASP A 36 2.67 29.92 -0.13
C ASP A 36 2.99 31.03 0.87
N VAL A 37 4.22 31.02 1.35
CA VAL A 37 4.73 32.01 2.29
C VAL A 37 5.94 32.68 1.65
N THR A 38 5.92 34.01 1.59
CA THR A 38 7.07 34.81 1.18
C THR A 38 7.57 35.59 2.38
N ILE A 39 8.87 35.49 2.67
CA ILE A 39 9.57 36.32 3.64
C ILE A 39 10.29 37.42 2.88
N ASP A 40 9.80 38.64 2.98
CA ASP A 40 10.31 39.77 2.20
C ASP A 40 11.71 40.20 2.64
N SER A 41 12.45 40.88 1.77
CA SER A 41 13.86 41.30 2.01
C SER A 41 14.10 42.14 3.27
N LEU A 42 13.07 42.82 3.79
CA LEU A 42 13.13 43.61 5.02
C LEU A 42 12.53 42.89 6.24
N GLU A 43 11.98 41.71 6.05
CA GLU A 43 11.30 40.94 7.08
C GLU A 43 12.31 40.10 7.88
N ILE A 44 12.13 40.08 9.21
CA ILE A 44 12.91 39.24 10.12
C ILE A 44 11.95 38.28 10.81
N MET A 45 12.09 37.00 10.47
CA MET A 45 11.26 35.93 11.00
C MET A 45 11.81 35.37 12.29
N THR A 46 11.16 35.72 13.40
CA THR A 46 11.52 35.27 14.76
C THR A 46 10.61 34.19 15.33
N ASN A 47 9.51 33.85 14.63
CA ASN A 47 8.51 32.88 15.10
C ASN A 47 8.63 31.56 14.36
N ASN A 48 8.24 30.45 14.98
CA ASN A 48 8.23 29.18 14.27
C ASN A 48 7.03 29.10 13.33
N ILE A 49 7.27 28.75 12.07
CA ILE A 49 6.22 28.55 11.08
C ILE A 49 6.21 27.10 10.61
N ARG A 50 5.01 26.54 10.50
CA ARG A 50 4.78 25.28 9.78
C ARG A 50 3.92 25.53 8.55
N ILE A 51 4.43 25.17 7.39
CA ILE A 51 3.77 25.31 6.10
C ILE A 51 3.45 23.90 5.61
N LEU A 52 2.16 23.63 5.39
CA LEU A 52 1.66 22.33 4.96
C LEU A 52 1.04 22.47 3.56
N GLY A 53 1.70 21.91 2.55
CA GLY A 53 1.21 21.91 1.16
C GLY A 53 1.31 23.25 0.42
N GLY A 54 2.12 24.19 0.90
CA GLY A 54 2.47 25.45 0.24
C GLY A 54 3.98 25.66 0.21
N GLY A 55 4.48 26.47 -0.73
CA GLY A 55 5.90 26.76 -0.89
C GLY A 55 6.41 27.86 0.05
N LEU A 56 7.73 27.98 0.16
CA LEU A 56 8.41 29.02 0.92
C LEU A 56 9.39 29.78 0.02
N SER A 57 9.22 31.09 -0.11
CA SER A 57 10.17 31.99 -0.76
C SER A 57 10.83 32.91 0.27
N VAL A 58 12.16 32.92 0.37
CA VAL A 58 12.88 33.69 1.39
C VAL A 58 13.80 34.71 0.73
N TYR A 59 13.49 35.99 0.93
CA TYR A 59 14.35 37.13 0.59
C TYR A 59 14.94 37.77 1.85
N GLY A 60 14.27 37.67 3.01
CA GLY A 60 14.65 38.30 4.28
C GLY A 60 15.46 37.43 5.24
N THR A 61 15.36 37.72 6.54
CA THR A 61 16.13 37.04 7.60
C THR A 61 15.28 36.01 8.34
N VAL A 62 15.82 34.82 8.61
CA VAL A 62 15.18 33.77 9.41
C VAL A 62 16.01 33.48 10.66
N GLU A 63 15.50 33.83 11.84
CA GLU A 63 16.15 33.59 13.14
C GLU A 63 15.63 32.32 13.84
N SER A 64 14.42 31.89 13.48
CA SER A 64 13.69 30.78 14.13
C SER A 64 13.63 29.51 13.26
N GLN A 65 12.76 28.55 13.60
CA GLN A 65 12.54 27.36 12.80
C GLN A 65 11.35 27.51 11.83
N ILE A 66 11.58 27.26 10.54
CA ILE A 66 10.52 27.06 9.56
C ILE A 66 10.51 25.60 9.11
N THR A 67 9.32 24.98 9.08
CA THR A 67 9.13 23.61 8.61
C THR A 67 8.14 23.62 7.45
N VAL A 68 8.59 23.15 6.29
CA VAL A 68 7.81 23.06 5.06
C VAL A 68 7.58 21.59 4.76
N ILE A 69 6.34 21.18 4.58
CA ILE A 69 5.96 19.79 4.28
C ILE A 69 5.18 19.78 2.98
N GLY A 70 5.72 19.11 1.96
CA GLY A 70 5.09 18.93 0.64
C GLY A 70 5.05 20.19 -0.23
N GLY A 71 5.96 21.14 -0.03
CA GLY A 71 6.13 22.33 -0.86
C GLY A 71 7.62 22.72 -0.95
N ASP A 72 8.00 23.38 -2.05
CA ASP A 72 9.40 23.73 -2.31
C ASP A 72 9.83 24.96 -1.54
N VAL A 73 11.13 25.04 -1.24
CA VAL A 73 11.76 26.18 -0.57
C VAL A 73 12.74 26.84 -1.53
N GLN A 74 12.56 28.14 -1.77
CA GLN A 74 13.48 28.95 -2.54
C GLN A 74 14.10 30.03 -1.64
N ILE A 75 15.42 30.02 -1.51
CA ILE A 75 16.21 30.94 -0.72
C ILE A 75 16.98 31.85 -1.68
N PHE A 76 16.59 33.11 -1.73
CA PHE A 76 17.14 34.08 -2.69
C PHE A 76 18.41 34.76 -2.17
N SER A 77 19.17 35.36 -3.09
CA SER A 77 20.47 36.00 -2.83
C SER A 77 20.52 37.00 -1.67
N SER A 78 19.41 37.65 -1.32
CA SER A 78 19.35 38.60 -0.19
C SER A 78 19.10 37.95 1.18
N ALA A 79 18.82 36.64 1.22
CA ALA A 79 18.38 35.98 2.43
C ALA A 79 19.51 35.73 3.44
N ILE A 80 19.17 35.82 4.74
CA ILE A 80 20.06 35.48 5.86
C ILE A 80 19.38 34.45 6.75
N ILE A 81 19.89 33.22 6.78
CA ILE A 81 19.33 32.11 7.56
C ILE A 81 20.20 31.88 8.79
N ASN A 82 19.82 32.43 9.94
CA ASN A 82 20.48 32.20 11.24
C ASN A 82 19.83 31.04 12.02
N GLY A 83 18.54 30.79 11.76
CA GLY A 83 17.74 29.75 12.39
C GLY A 83 17.80 28.39 11.67
N LYS A 84 16.65 27.70 11.58
CA LYS A 84 16.58 26.36 10.98
C LYS A 84 15.45 26.27 9.95
N ILE A 85 15.77 25.81 8.75
CA ILE A 85 14.76 25.46 7.74
C ILE A 85 14.75 23.95 7.59
N ILE A 86 13.56 23.35 7.69
CA ILE A 86 13.33 21.92 7.46
C ILE A 86 12.38 21.78 6.29
N SER A 87 12.86 21.22 5.18
CA SER A 87 12.00 20.81 4.06
C SER A 87 11.80 19.30 4.08
N ILE A 88 10.54 18.87 4.09
CA ILE A 88 10.15 17.46 4.07
C ILE A 88 9.27 17.23 2.84
N GLY A 89 9.82 16.59 1.80
CA GLY A 89 9.09 16.27 0.58
C GLY A 89 8.94 17.43 -0.43
N GLY A 90 9.83 18.41 -0.38
CA GLY A 90 10.00 19.46 -1.39
C GLY A 90 11.47 19.86 -1.50
N ASP A 91 11.86 20.42 -2.63
CA ASP A 91 13.27 20.75 -2.90
C ASP A 91 13.67 22.07 -2.25
N VAL A 92 14.93 22.19 -1.80
CA VAL A 92 15.48 23.45 -1.30
C VAL A 92 16.46 24.02 -2.32
N GLN A 93 16.05 25.07 -3.03
CA GLN A 93 16.92 25.82 -3.94
C GLN A 93 17.50 27.05 -3.24
N THR A 94 18.81 27.21 -3.31
CA THR A 94 19.53 28.32 -2.68
C THR A 94 20.35 29.09 -3.71
N ASP A 95 20.15 30.41 -3.79
CA ASP A 95 20.96 31.31 -4.61
C ASP A 95 22.37 31.47 -4.05
N LYS A 96 23.35 31.70 -4.93
CA LYS A 96 24.78 31.75 -4.61
C LYS A 96 25.19 32.74 -3.51
N ASP A 97 24.46 33.85 -3.37
CA ASP A 97 24.82 34.94 -2.45
C ASP A 97 24.03 34.90 -1.13
N ALA A 98 23.13 33.92 -0.95
CA ALA A 98 22.39 33.75 0.30
C ALA A 98 23.33 33.35 1.45
N GLN A 99 23.13 33.95 2.64
CA GLN A 99 23.95 33.68 3.81
C GLN A 99 23.27 32.66 4.72
N ILE A 100 23.84 31.47 4.85
CA ILE A 100 23.33 30.40 5.72
C ILE A 100 24.28 30.22 6.91
N ASN A 101 23.93 30.83 8.03
CA ASN A 101 24.64 30.70 9.31
C ASN A 101 24.04 29.61 10.21
N GLY A 102 22.78 29.24 9.94
CA GLY A 102 21.99 28.25 10.63
C GLY A 102 22.03 26.86 9.99
N LYS A 103 20.91 26.12 10.08
CA LYS A 103 20.83 24.75 9.53
C LYS A 103 19.69 24.58 8.54
N ILE A 104 20.01 24.11 7.35
CA ILE A 104 19.02 23.59 6.40
C ILE A 104 19.01 22.07 6.52
N VAL A 105 17.84 21.50 6.73
CA VAL A 105 17.60 20.06 6.70
C VAL A 105 16.66 19.79 5.56
N GLU A 106 17.21 19.24 4.50
CA GLU A 106 16.46 18.80 3.34
C GLU A 106 16.28 17.29 3.42
N ALA A 107 15.02 16.85 3.37
CA ALA A 107 14.68 15.47 3.09
C ALA A 107 14.11 15.42 1.67
N SER A 108 15.02 15.46 0.69
CA SER A 108 14.75 15.37 -0.76
C SER A 108 14.58 13.93 -1.22
N LEU A 109 14.19 13.79 -2.48
CA LEU A 109 13.50 12.63 -3.00
C LEU A 109 13.69 12.37 -4.46
N ASP A 110 14.11 11.14 -4.75
CA ASP A 110 13.74 10.45 -5.97
C ASP A 110 12.95 9.18 -5.63
N GLN A 111 11.84 9.03 -6.37
CA GLN A 111 11.16 7.77 -6.75
C GLN A 111 10.51 6.90 -5.66
N GLY A 112 9.19 7.09 -5.53
CA GLY A 112 8.15 6.10 -5.87
C GLY A 112 8.08 4.76 -5.12
N LEU A 113 6.92 4.49 -4.51
CA LEU A 113 6.45 3.11 -4.33
C LEU A 113 5.13 2.78 -5.01
N ILE A 114 5.07 1.50 -5.35
CA ILE A 114 3.98 0.72 -5.94
C ILE A 114 2.81 0.64 -4.95
N TYR A 115 1.66 1.18 -5.36
CA TYR A 115 0.38 0.87 -4.73
C TYR A 115 -0.49 0.09 -5.73
N ARG A 116 -1.15 -0.97 -5.24
CA ARG A 116 -2.16 -1.74 -5.98
C ARG A 116 -3.50 -1.44 -5.36
N GLU A 117 -4.34 -0.74 -6.11
CA GLU A 117 -5.70 -0.47 -5.69
C GLU A 117 -6.57 -1.67 -5.90
N THR A 118 -7.08 -2.17 -4.78
CA THR A 118 -8.14 -3.18 -4.73
C THR A 118 -7.71 -4.55 -5.17
N PHE A 119 -8.14 -5.52 -4.37
CA PHE A 119 -7.78 -6.90 -4.57
C PHE A 119 -8.58 -7.61 -5.65
N THR A 120 -8.82 -6.85 -6.74
CA THR A 120 -8.97 -7.26 -8.14
C THR A 120 -9.29 -6.08 -9.05
N ASP A 121 -8.26 -5.67 -9.77
CA ASP A 121 -8.12 -5.97 -11.19
C ASP A 121 -6.63 -6.00 -11.43
N SER A 122 -6.13 -7.19 -11.68
CA SER A 122 -4.72 -7.43 -11.70
C SER A 122 -4.07 -6.61 -12.81
N ALA A 123 -3.03 -5.85 -12.50
CA ALA A 123 -2.57 -4.73 -13.30
C ALA A 123 -1.08 -4.74 -13.61
N LYS A 124 -0.74 -4.23 -14.81
CA LYS A 124 0.62 -4.14 -15.39
C LYS A 124 1.72 -4.04 -14.36
N SER A 125 2.48 -5.13 -14.21
CA SER A 125 3.80 -5.13 -13.58
C SER A 125 4.91 -4.62 -14.51
N GLY A 126 4.64 -3.52 -15.21
CA GLY A 126 5.63 -2.67 -15.88
C GLY A 126 5.23 -1.22 -15.61
N GLU A 127 5.97 -0.53 -14.74
CA GLU A 127 5.96 0.93 -14.49
C GLU A 127 4.62 1.63 -14.14
N LYS A 128 3.48 0.94 -13.96
CA LYS A 128 2.16 1.59 -13.81
C LYS A 128 1.27 1.05 -12.67
N ASN A 129 1.88 0.69 -11.54
CA ASN A 129 1.15 0.72 -10.27
C ASN A 129 0.95 2.18 -9.84
N PHE A 130 -0.02 2.49 -8.96
CA PHE A 130 -0.30 3.85 -8.48
C PHE A 130 0.95 4.70 -8.20
N ARG A 131 1.41 5.43 -9.22
CA ARG A 131 2.45 6.44 -9.05
C ARG A 131 1.71 7.67 -8.53
N ILE A 132 2.05 8.13 -7.32
CA ILE A 132 1.87 9.56 -7.02
C ILE A 132 2.85 10.24 -7.96
N SER A 133 2.32 10.61 -9.13
CA SER A 133 3.05 11.25 -10.18
C SER A 133 2.89 12.76 -10.07
N THR A 134 3.89 13.46 -10.60
CA THR A 134 3.82 14.89 -10.85
C THR A 134 2.56 15.22 -11.63
N PHE A 135 2.03 16.43 -11.42
CA PHE A 135 0.72 16.90 -11.90
C PHE A 135 0.42 16.59 -13.38
N SER A 136 1.44 16.46 -14.23
CA SER A 136 1.32 16.22 -15.66
C SER A 136 1.00 14.76 -16.05
N GLN A 137 1.48 13.75 -15.31
CA GLN A 137 1.19 12.34 -15.57
C GLN A 137 -0.20 11.92 -15.04
N ARG A 138 -0.74 12.65 -14.05
CA ARG A 138 -2.12 12.50 -13.53
C ARG A 138 -3.21 12.60 -14.59
N SER A 139 -2.87 13.22 -15.72
CA SER A 139 -3.79 13.42 -16.82
C SER A 139 -4.05 12.11 -17.58
N ARG A 140 -3.05 11.24 -17.82
CA ARG A 140 -3.12 10.12 -18.79
C ARG A 140 -3.80 8.86 -18.27
N ASP A 141 -3.51 8.45 -17.05
CA ASP A 141 -3.91 7.15 -16.53
C ASP A 141 -4.91 7.36 -15.37
N GLY A 142 -6.15 6.92 -15.55
CA GLY A 142 -7.24 7.07 -14.60
C GLY A 142 -6.88 6.27 -13.36
N TRP A 143 -6.99 6.90 -12.19
CA TRP A 143 -6.46 6.27 -10.98
C TRP A 143 -7.49 5.39 -10.30
N VAL A 144 -8.79 5.65 -10.42
CA VAL A 144 -9.87 4.93 -9.71
C VAL A 144 -9.79 3.40 -9.81
N HIS A 145 -9.40 2.90 -10.99
CA HIS A 145 -9.21 1.48 -11.28
C HIS A 145 -7.86 1.28 -11.96
N PRO A 146 -7.04 0.32 -11.50
CA PRO A 146 -5.77 0.05 -12.17
C PRO A 146 -6.00 -0.62 -13.54
N GLU A 147 -5.08 -0.41 -14.49
CA GLU A 147 -5.16 -1.03 -15.82
C GLU A 147 -4.91 -2.52 -15.74
N PRO A 148 -5.78 -3.39 -16.29
CA PRO A 148 -5.57 -4.82 -16.20
C PRO A 148 -4.29 -5.29 -16.94
N ASP A 149 -3.62 -6.29 -16.35
CA ASP A 149 -2.56 -7.10 -16.91
C ASP A 149 -3.12 -7.87 -18.10
N VAL A 150 -2.38 -7.84 -19.20
CA VAL A 150 -2.79 -8.50 -20.44
C VAL A 150 -2.79 -10.01 -20.26
N PHE A 151 -1.85 -10.54 -19.47
CA PHE A 151 -1.68 -11.97 -19.24
C PHE A 151 -1.49 -12.26 -17.76
N GLU A 152 -2.26 -13.21 -17.24
CA GLU A 152 -2.02 -13.84 -15.95
C GLU A 152 -2.21 -15.33 -16.01
N TYR A 153 -1.58 -16.00 -15.05
CA TYR A 153 -1.61 -17.45 -14.96
C TYR A 153 -1.80 -17.89 -13.53
N ASN A 154 -2.95 -18.43 -13.18
CA ASN A 154 -3.24 -18.80 -11.80
C ASN A 154 -4.14 -20.05 -11.73
N ARG A 155 -4.25 -20.65 -10.54
CA ARG A 155 -4.95 -21.93 -10.38
C ARG A 155 -6.47 -21.85 -10.56
N ASN A 156 -7.06 -20.66 -10.53
CA ASN A 156 -8.50 -20.46 -10.60
C ASN A 156 -8.96 -20.11 -12.02
N GLU A 157 -8.27 -19.18 -12.66
CA GLU A 157 -8.62 -18.63 -13.98
C GLU A 157 -7.88 -19.36 -15.11
N GLY A 158 -6.83 -20.14 -14.79
CA GLY A 158 -5.92 -20.71 -15.78
C GLY A 158 -5.10 -19.60 -16.43
N LEU A 159 -4.98 -19.64 -17.76
CA LEU A 159 -4.54 -18.46 -18.51
C LEU A 159 -5.68 -17.44 -18.50
N ARG A 160 -5.40 -16.22 -18.08
CA ARG A 160 -6.30 -15.08 -18.25
C ARG A 160 -5.71 -14.12 -19.25
N PHE A 161 -6.51 -13.72 -20.24
CA PHE A 161 -6.09 -12.85 -21.32
C PHE A 161 -7.01 -11.65 -21.48
N VAL A 162 -6.50 -10.44 -21.29
CA VAL A 162 -7.26 -9.18 -21.38
C VAL A 162 -6.70 -8.30 -22.51
N PRO A 163 -7.05 -8.58 -23.78
CA PRO A 163 -6.49 -7.87 -24.94
C PRO A 163 -7.05 -6.47 -25.13
N LEU A 164 -8.27 -6.21 -24.65
CA LEU A 164 -8.95 -4.93 -24.84
C LEU A 164 -8.90 -4.14 -23.53
N ASN A 165 -8.27 -2.97 -23.60
CA ASN A 165 -8.30 -1.96 -22.55
C ASN A 165 -8.30 -0.58 -23.22
N TRP A 166 -9.45 0.08 -23.22
CA TRP A 166 -9.67 1.34 -23.91
C TRP A 166 -10.09 2.43 -22.93
N ASN A 167 -9.47 3.60 -23.08
CA ASN A 167 -9.78 4.79 -22.29
C ASN A 167 -10.15 5.92 -23.25
N TRP A 168 -11.34 6.49 -23.07
CA TRP A 168 -11.84 7.62 -23.85
C TRP A 168 -12.02 8.84 -22.96
N ASP A 169 -11.16 9.83 -23.15
CA ASP A 169 -11.20 11.10 -22.40
C ASP A 169 -10.66 12.29 -23.23
N ARG A 170 -10.65 12.14 -24.56
CA ARG A 170 -10.05 13.10 -25.52
C ARG A 170 -8.57 13.42 -25.25
N GLY A 171 -7.76 12.42 -24.90
CA GLY A 171 -6.34 12.67 -24.60
C GLY A 171 -6.19 13.52 -23.35
N ASN A 172 -7.05 13.25 -22.37
CA ASN A 172 -7.16 13.93 -21.08
C ASN A 172 -7.73 15.34 -21.11
N GLU A 173 -8.22 15.83 -22.24
CA GLU A 173 -8.88 17.15 -22.30
C GLU A 173 -10.24 17.14 -21.60
N SER A 174 -10.88 15.97 -21.46
CA SER A 174 -12.18 15.81 -20.82
C SER A 174 -12.06 15.56 -19.31
N LEU A 175 -12.95 16.19 -18.52
CA LEU A 175 -13.17 15.86 -17.10
C LEU A 175 -13.95 14.55 -16.92
N ILE A 176 -14.55 14.05 -18.00
CA ILE A 176 -15.23 12.76 -18.05
C ILE A 176 -14.32 11.76 -18.74
N ARG A 177 -14.14 10.58 -18.14
CA ARG A 177 -13.42 9.46 -18.72
C ARG A 177 -14.33 8.24 -18.76
N LEU A 178 -14.35 7.56 -19.90
CA LEU A 178 -14.96 6.24 -20.04
C LEU A 178 -13.86 5.20 -20.26
N SER A 179 -13.80 4.21 -19.39
CA SER A 179 -12.81 3.13 -19.43
C SER A 179 -13.52 1.80 -19.68
N PHE A 180 -12.98 0.96 -20.56
CA PHE A 180 -13.54 -0.34 -20.93
C PHE A 180 -12.45 -1.40 -21.04
N SER A 181 -12.61 -2.51 -20.32
CA SER A 181 -11.78 -3.70 -20.44
C SER A 181 -12.61 -4.94 -20.76
N LEU A 182 -12.04 -5.84 -21.57
CA LEU A 182 -12.63 -7.15 -21.89
C LEU A 182 -11.53 -8.20 -22.00
N GLY A 183 -11.72 -9.32 -21.32
CA GLY A 183 -10.84 -10.46 -21.33
C GLY A 183 -11.55 -11.80 -21.24
N TYR A 184 -10.77 -12.86 -21.25
CA TYR A 184 -11.22 -14.25 -21.23
C TYR A 184 -10.39 -15.07 -20.26
N ARG A 185 -11.07 -15.95 -19.51
CA ARG A 185 -10.45 -16.95 -18.61
C ARG A 185 -10.56 -18.32 -19.26
N PHE A 186 -9.43 -18.97 -19.47
CA PHE A 186 -9.39 -20.26 -20.15
C PHE A 186 -9.77 -21.45 -19.25
N SER A 187 -9.77 -21.29 -17.93
CA SER A 187 -10.17 -22.37 -17.04
C SER A 187 -11.67 -22.51 -16.83
N SER A 188 -12.41 -21.40 -16.89
CA SER A 188 -13.87 -21.35 -16.70
C SER A 188 -14.64 -21.09 -18.00
N ASP A 189 -13.93 -20.99 -19.13
CA ASP A 189 -14.45 -20.71 -20.46
C ASP A 189 -15.35 -19.45 -20.53
N GLU A 190 -15.00 -18.40 -19.78
CA GLU A 190 -15.87 -17.24 -19.61
C GLU A 190 -15.19 -15.90 -19.92
N PHE A 191 -16.01 -14.92 -20.33
CA PHE A 191 -15.59 -13.53 -20.48
C PHE A 191 -15.64 -12.77 -19.15
N ILE A 192 -14.69 -11.85 -19.02
CA ILE A 192 -14.55 -10.93 -17.90
C ILE A 192 -14.33 -9.52 -18.40
N GLY A 193 -14.55 -8.52 -17.55
CA GLY A 193 -14.27 -7.14 -17.92
C GLY A 193 -14.87 -6.14 -16.96
N ARG A 194 -14.58 -4.87 -17.25
CA ARG A 194 -15.03 -3.72 -16.48
C ARG A 194 -15.34 -2.56 -17.41
N THR A 195 -16.45 -1.88 -17.17
CA THR A 195 -16.74 -0.57 -17.76
C THR A 195 -16.85 0.43 -16.63
N THR A 196 -16.14 1.56 -16.73
CA THR A 196 -16.12 2.61 -15.70
C THR A 196 -16.38 3.97 -16.34
N LEU A 197 -17.30 4.72 -15.76
CA LEU A 197 -17.49 6.14 -16.03
C LEU A 197 -16.92 6.94 -14.86
N GLU A 198 -15.97 7.83 -15.14
CA GLU A 198 -15.36 8.73 -14.16
C GLU A 198 -15.70 10.19 -14.47
N SER A 199 -15.89 11.00 -13.43
CA SER A 199 -16.11 12.44 -13.50
C SER A 199 -15.20 13.16 -12.51
N SER A 200 -14.28 13.98 -13.00
CA SER A 200 -13.40 14.83 -12.21
C SER A 200 -14.09 16.15 -11.85
N LEU A 201 -14.19 16.49 -10.57
CA LEU A 201 -14.98 17.63 -10.07
C LEU A 201 -14.18 18.91 -9.80
N LEU A 202 -12.85 18.88 -9.91
CA LEU A 202 -11.96 20.00 -9.61
C LEU A 202 -11.02 20.28 -10.79
N ILE A 203 -10.59 21.54 -10.97
CA ILE A 203 -9.65 21.95 -12.03
C ILE A 203 -8.34 21.15 -11.96
N ASN A 204 -7.91 20.80 -10.74
CA ASN A 204 -6.74 19.98 -10.47
C ASN A 204 -7.00 18.47 -10.52
N ARG A 205 -8.24 18.05 -10.83
CA ARG A 205 -8.71 16.64 -10.87
C ARG A 205 -8.43 15.83 -9.60
N SER A 206 -8.32 16.52 -8.45
CA SER A 206 -8.04 15.87 -7.16
C SER A 206 -9.26 15.17 -6.54
N ALA A 207 -10.45 15.40 -7.07
CA ALA A 207 -11.68 14.72 -6.66
C ALA A 207 -12.35 14.08 -7.88
N THR A 208 -12.63 12.78 -7.78
CA THR A 208 -13.24 11.97 -8.82
C THR A 208 -14.48 11.27 -8.27
N LEU A 209 -15.57 11.30 -9.02
CA LEU A 209 -16.70 10.38 -8.84
C LEU A 209 -16.62 9.31 -9.91
N PHE A 210 -17.05 8.10 -9.58
CA PHE A 210 -17.07 7.01 -10.54
C PHE A 210 -18.26 6.07 -10.35
N ALA A 211 -18.61 5.40 -11.44
CA ALA A 211 -19.53 4.28 -11.46
C ALA A 211 -18.98 3.20 -12.40
N SER A 212 -19.04 1.94 -11.97
CA SER A 212 -18.52 0.82 -12.74
C SER A 212 -19.49 -0.35 -12.75
N GLY A 213 -19.54 -1.07 -13.87
CA GLY A 213 -20.12 -2.40 -13.98
C GLY A 213 -19.02 -3.40 -14.36
N PHE A 214 -18.98 -4.56 -13.71
CA PHE A 214 -17.87 -5.49 -13.87
C PHE A 214 -18.24 -6.95 -13.63
N LYS A 215 -17.40 -7.83 -14.17
CA LYS A 215 -17.27 -9.24 -13.81
C LYS A 215 -15.78 -9.56 -13.74
N THR A 216 -15.27 -9.74 -12.53
CA THR A 216 -13.84 -9.88 -12.25
C THR A 216 -13.64 -10.80 -11.06
N ALA A 217 -12.44 -11.39 -10.93
CA ALA A 217 -12.14 -12.20 -9.76
C ALA A 217 -12.07 -11.27 -8.54
N ARG A 218 -11.85 -11.77 -7.34
CA ARG A 218 -11.45 -11.00 -6.15
C ARG A 218 -10.68 -11.88 -5.20
N THR A 219 -9.72 -11.32 -4.47
CA THR A 219 -8.98 -12.01 -3.41
C THR A 219 -8.81 -11.11 -2.19
N ASP A 220 -8.33 -11.65 -1.08
CA ASP A 220 -7.87 -10.88 0.09
C ASP A 220 -6.35 -11.06 0.33
N ASP A 221 -5.63 -11.71 -0.60
CA ASP A 221 -4.25 -12.17 -0.42
C ASP A 221 -3.15 -11.35 -1.14
N GLU A 222 -3.48 -10.37 -1.98
CA GLU A 222 -2.50 -9.48 -2.65
C GLU A 222 -1.51 -8.71 -1.78
N PHE A 223 -1.74 -8.57 -0.47
CA PHE A 223 -0.72 -7.97 0.41
C PHE A 223 0.50 -8.89 0.56
N ARG A 224 0.36 -10.17 0.22
CA ARG A 224 1.40 -11.19 0.39
C ARG A 224 2.49 -11.02 -0.67
N LEU A 225 2.10 -11.04 -1.95
CA LEU A 225 3.02 -11.02 -3.08
C LEU A 225 2.34 -10.36 -4.29
N PRO A 226 3.09 -9.78 -5.24
CA PRO A 226 2.52 -9.30 -6.49
C PRO A 226 1.96 -10.44 -7.36
N GLU A 227 0.89 -10.15 -8.09
CA GLU A 227 0.21 -11.09 -8.99
C GLU A 227 1.11 -11.63 -10.11
N LYS A 228 2.04 -10.81 -10.63
CA LYS A 228 3.03 -11.29 -11.61
C LYS A 228 3.96 -12.32 -10.99
N GLU A 229 4.44 -12.08 -9.77
CA GLU A 229 5.25 -13.06 -9.03
C GLU A 229 4.43 -14.33 -8.75
N ASN A 230 3.17 -14.20 -8.35
CA ASN A 230 2.26 -15.33 -8.15
C ASN A 230 2.00 -16.11 -9.46
N SER A 231 1.89 -15.41 -10.59
CA SER A 231 1.70 -16.04 -11.91
C SER A 231 2.91 -16.84 -12.34
N TRP A 232 4.11 -16.31 -12.11
CA TRP A 232 5.34 -17.06 -12.33
C TRP A 232 5.47 -18.24 -11.38
N ALA A 233 5.09 -18.11 -10.11
CA ALA A 233 5.05 -19.23 -9.18
C ALA A 233 4.09 -20.34 -9.66
N SER A 234 2.94 -19.96 -10.23
CA SER A 234 1.98 -20.90 -10.81
C SER A 234 2.55 -21.59 -12.05
N LEU A 235 3.13 -20.81 -12.97
CA LEU A 235 3.65 -21.32 -14.24
C LEU A 235 4.88 -22.22 -14.06
N TRP A 236 5.81 -21.86 -13.17
CA TRP A 236 7.06 -22.61 -13.00
C TRP A 236 6.94 -23.70 -11.94
N GLY A 237 6.34 -23.39 -10.80
CA GLY A 237 6.38 -24.22 -9.59
C GLY A 237 5.07 -24.92 -9.26
N ARG A 238 3.99 -24.64 -10.02
CA ARG A 238 2.62 -25.07 -9.71
C ARG A 238 2.16 -24.63 -8.32
N GLN A 239 2.46 -23.38 -7.97
CA GLN A 239 2.13 -22.78 -6.68
C GLN A 239 1.33 -21.50 -6.85
N ASP A 240 0.27 -21.36 -6.07
CA ASP A 240 -0.58 -20.17 -6.05
C ASP A 240 -0.92 -19.82 -4.60
N PHE A 241 -0.62 -18.58 -4.23
CA PHE A 241 -0.70 -18.09 -2.85
C PHE A 241 -1.91 -17.17 -2.63
N TYR A 242 -2.90 -17.26 -3.50
CA TYR A 242 -4.14 -16.48 -3.43
C TYR A 242 -5.36 -17.39 -3.39
N ASP A 243 -6.32 -17.04 -2.54
CA ASP A 243 -7.69 -17.54 -2.62
C ASP A 243 -8.55 -16.52 -3.37
N ARG A 244 -9.18 -16.95 -4.46
CA ARG A 244 -9.99 -16.11 -5.34
C ARG A 244 -11.47 -16.52 -5.34
N TRP A 245 -12.36 -15.54 -5.42
CA TRP A 245 -13.77 -15.72 -5.75
C TRP A 245 -14.14 -14.80 -6.91
N ASP A 246 -15.32 -14.95 -7.50
CA ASP A 246 -15.79 -14.07 -8.56
C ASP A 246 -16.74 -13.03 -8.00
N GLU A 247 -16.71 -11.83 -8.58
CA GLU A 247 -17.69 -10.78 -8.31
C GLU A 247 -18.25 -10.26 -9.62
N THR A 248 -19.58 -10.30 -9.75
CA THR A 248 -20.32 -9.71 -10.87
C THR A 248 -21.31 -8.70 -10.33
N GLY A 249 -21.24 -7.45 -10.80
CA GLY A 249 -22.17 -6.42 -10.35
C GLY A 249 -21.74 -5.00 -10.68
N PHE A 250 -22.08 -4.07 -9.80
CA PHE A 250 -21.78 -2.66 -9.98
C PHE A 250 -21.22 -2.02 -8.71
N GLU A 251 -20.49 -0.94 -8.91
CA GLU A 251 -20.03 -0.09 -7.83
C GLU A 251 -20.16 1.39 -8.19
N VAL A 252 -20.33 2.21 -7.16
CA VAL A 252 -20.32 3.67 -7.26
C VAL A 252 -19.48 4.22 -6.12
N GLY A 253 -18.71 5.25 -6.41
CA GLY A 253 -17.79 5.76 -5.40
C GLY A 253 -17.20 7.12 -5.73
N PHE A 254 -16.30 7.51 -4.84
CA PHE A 254 -15.52 8.72 -4.95
C PHE A 254 -14.06 8.43 -4.61
N GLY A 255 -13.19 9.29 -5.12
CA GLY A 255 -11.76 9.27 -4.86
C GLY A 255 -11.23 10.68 -4.65
N PHE A 256 -10.35 10.84 -3.67
CA PHE A 256 -9.51 12.01 -3.49
C PHE A 256 -8.02 11.66 -3.65
N ASP A 257 -7.30 12.48 -4.41
CA ASP A 257 -5.84 12.38 -4.59
C ASP A 257 -5.17 13.70 -4.18
N PHE A 258 -4.58 13.69 -2.99
CA PHE A 258 -3.87 14.82 -2.37
C PHE A 258 -2.35 14.60 -2.39
N SER A 259 -1.77 14.15 -3.50
CA SER A 259 -0.34 13.87 -3.63
C SER A 259 0.12 12.76 -2.68
N HIS A 260 0.39 13.05 -1.41
CA HIS A 260 0.88 12.08 -0.42
C HIS A 260 -0.22 11.28 0.27
N LEU A 261 -1.47 11.71 0.14
CA LEU A 261 -2.65 11.04 0.71
C LEU A 261 -3.65 10.76 -0.40
N LYS A 262 -4.08 9.50 -0.50
CA LYS A 262 -5.18 9.07 -1.36
C LYS A 262 -6.27 8.47 -0.51
N VAL A 263 -7.51 8.81 -0.83
CA VAL A 263 -8.70 8.29 -0.14
C VAL A 263 -9.70 7.85 -1.19
N LYS A 264 -10.20 6.63 -1.08
CA LYS A 264 -11.25 6.08 -1.94
C LYS A 264 -12.38 5.55 -1.07
N GLY A 265 -13.61 5.85 -1.45
CA GLY A 265 -14.81 5.31 -0.82
C GLY A 265 -15.76 4.80 -1.88
N LYS A 266 -16.30 3.58 -1.70
CA LYS A 266 -17.25 3.01 -2.64
C LYS A 266 -18.35 2.19 -1.96
N PHE A 267 -19.50 2.20 -2.61
CA PHE A 267 -20.58 1.25 -2.38
C PHE A 267 -20.57 0.23 -3.51
N VAL A 268 -20.69 -1.04 -3.15
CA VAL A 268 -20.64 -2.15 -4.09
C VAL A 268 -21.86 -3.04 -3.89
N ARG A 269 -22.47 -3.47 -5.00
CA ARG A 269 -23.52 -4.48 -5.03
C ARG A 269 -23.17 -5.52 -6.08
N VAL A 270 -22.93 -6.75 -5.61
CA VAL A 270 -22.40 -7.84 -6.44
C VAL A 270 -23.03 -9.17 -6.05
N THR A 271 -23.11 -10.07 -7.00
CA THR A 271 -23.22 -11.51 -6.74
C THR A 271 -21.79 -12.04 -6.60
N GLN A 272 -21.48 -12.63 -5.46
CA GLN A 272 -20.21 -13.30 -5.23
C GLN A 272 -20.36 -14.80 -5.44
N SER A 273 -19.44 -15.44 -6.16
CA SER A 273 -19.49 -16.88 -6.44
C SER A 273 -18.10 -17.53 -6.38
N GLU A 274 -18.06 -18.86 -6.22
CA GLU A 274 -16.80 -19.61 -6.20
C GLU A 274 -16.16 -19.70 -7.59
N ILE A 275 -14.85 -19.54 -7.67
CA ILE A 275 -14.05 -19.91 -8.85
C ILE A 275 -13.32 -21.21 -8.53
N SER A 276 -13.71 -22.30 -9.19
CA SER A 276 -13.11 -23.62 -8.97
C SER A 276 -11.60 -23.62 -9.26
N VAL A 277 -10.85 -24.44 -8.52
CA VAL A 277 -9.43 -24.65 -8.76
C VAL A 277 -9.24 -25.66 -9.89
N ASN A 278 -8.50 -25.27 -10.92
CA ASN A 278 -8.07 -26.14 -12.00
C ASN A 278 -6.93 -27.06 -11.54
N GLN A 279 -7.26 -28.29 -11.18
CA GLN A 279 -6.27 -29.29 -10.79
C GLN A 279 -5.42 -29.77 -11.98
N ASP A 280 -5.79 -29.46 -13.22
CA ASP A 280 -5.04 -29.82 -14.43
C ASP A 280 -4.18 -28.66 -14.97
N LEU A 281 -3.93 -27.63 -14.14
CA LEU A 281 -3.10 -26.47 -14.51
C LEU A 281 -1.69 -26.89 -14.95
N TRP A 282 -1.30 -26.58 -16.19
CA TRP A 282 0.05 -26.87 -16.66
C TRP A 282 1.13 -26.10 -15.87
N SER A 283 2.29 -26.70 -15.67
CA SER A 283 3.41 -26.06 -14.98
C SER A 283 4.74 -26.65 -15.45
N PHE A 284 5.80 -25.84 -15.49
CA PHE A 284 7.11 -26.31 -15.94
C PHE A 284 7.73 -27.37 -15.01
N THR A 285 7.51 -27.24 -13.70
CA THR A 285 7.93 -28.21 -12.68
C THR A 285 6.76 -28.55 -11.76
N ASN A 286 6.91 -29.62 -10.98
CA ASN A 286 5.93 -30.02 -9.95
C ASN A 286 4.53 -30.34 -10.49
N GLU A 287 4.39 -30.78 -11.74
CA GLU A 287 3.09 -31.12 -12.37
C GLU A 287 2.22 -32.09 -11.55
N SER A 288 2.85 -32.99 -10.77
CA SER A 288 2.15 -33.95 -9.90
C SER A 288 1.69 -33.38 -8.57
N SER A 289 2.02 -32.13 -8.25
CA SER A 289 1.64 -31.50 -6.99
C SER A 289 0.16 -31.14 -6.99
N VAL A 290 -0.52 -31.46 -5.88
CA VAL A 290 -1.93 -31.12 -5.70
C VAL A 290 -2.03 -29.65 -5.32
N LEU A 291 -2.83 -28.89 -6.08
CA LEU A 291 -3.10 -27.49 -5.79
C LEU A 291 -4.09 -27.40 -4.64
N ARG A 292 -3.83 -26.49 -3.69
CA ARG A 292 -4.75 -26.27 -2.58
C ARG A 292 -6.10 -25.74 -3.11
N ASN A 293 -7.20 -26.33 -2.67
CA ASN A 293 -8.54 -25.81 -2.96
C ASN A 293 -8.78 -24.48 -2.23
N ASN A 294 -9.60 -23.61 -2.84
CA ASN A 294 -10.09 -22.42 -2.15
C ASN A 294 -11.01 -22.83 -0.99
N PRO A 295 -11.14 -22.01 0.06
CA PRO A 295 -12.17 -22.23 1.06
C PRO A 295 -13.55 -22.23 0.40
N PHE A 296 -14.43 -23.14 0.83
CA PHE A 296 -15.77 -23.27 0.27
C PHE A 296 -16.57 -21.96 0.38
N MET A 297 -17.29 -21.64 -0.69
CA MET A 297 -18.12 -20.45 -0.79
C MET A 297 -19.47 -20.80 -1.43
N VAL A 298 -20.53 -20.21 -0.90
CA VAL A 298 -21.87 -20.29 -1.51
C VAL A 298 -22.12 -19.00 -2.28
N GLU A 299 -22.70 -19.13 -3.47
CA GLU A 299 -23.12 -17.98 -4.26
C GLU A 299 -24.07 -17.10 -3.44
N THR A 300 -23.72 -15.83 -3.29
CA THR A 300 -24.39 -14.91 -2.36
C THR A 300 -24.44 -13.51 -2.97
N ASP A 301 -25.62 -12.90 -2.95
CA ASP A 301 -25.76 -11.48 -3.27
C ASP A 301 -25.34 -10.63 -2.08
N VAL A 302 -24.38 -9.73 -2.29
CA VAL A 302 -23.77 -8.94 -1.22
C VAL A 302 -23.82 -7.45 -1.57
N GLU A 303 -24.19 -6.64 -0.58
CA GLU A 303 -23.99 -5.18 -0.61
C GLU A 303 -22.97 -4.80 0.47
N TYR A 304 -21.93 -4.05 0.11
CA TYR A 304 -20.92 -3.61 1.07
C TYR A 304 -20.39 -2.20 0.77
N LEU A 305 -19.88 -1.55 1.81
CA LEU A 305 -19.10 -0.32 1.71
C LEU A 305 -17.62 -0.66 1.84
N GLU A 306 -16.78 -0.04 1.01
CA GLU A 306 -15.32 -0.15 1.11
C GLU A 306 -14.72 1.25 1.17
N GLY A 307 -13.86 1.47 2.17
CA GLY A 307 -13.07 2.67 2.34
C GLY A 307 -11.59 2.32 2.34
N VAL A 308 -10.79 3.06 1.57
CA VAL A 308 -9.34 2.90 1.50
C VAL A 308 -8.68 4.24 1.70
N ALA A 309 -7.67 4.28 2.57
CA ALA A 309 -6.80 5.43 2.76
C ALA A 309 -5.35 4.98 2.63
N ALA A 310 -4.60 5.64 1.76
CA ALA A 310 -3.19 5.38 1.53
C ALA A 310 -2.39 6.66 1.75
N PHE A 311 -1.39 6.60 2.61
CA PHE A 311 -0.46 7.68 2.89
C PHE A 311 0.97 7.21 2.60
N ARG A 312 1.80 8.07 2.04
CA ARG A 312 3.24 7.84 2.01
C ARG A 312 4.01 9.13 2.25
N THR A 313 5.13 9.02 2.96
CA THR A 313 6.10 10.10 2.93
C THR A 313 6.57 10.25 1.50
N ALA A 314 6.91 11.48 1.18
CA ALA A 314 7.47 11.78 -0.10
C ALA A 314 8.69 10.84 -0.34
N SER A 315 9.56 10.66 0.70
CA SER A 315 10.89 9.98 0.72
C SER A 315 10.89 8.47 0.51
N TYR A 316 9.71 7.90 0.39
CA TYR A 316 9.54 6.47 0.43
C TYR A 316 9.95 5.84 -0.91
N SER A 317 11.08 5.12 -0.88
CA SER A 317 11.51 4.12 -1.87
C SER A 317 11.78 2.78 -1.15
N HIS A 318 11.88 1.67 -1.91
CA HIS A 318 12.06 0.33 -1.36
C HIS A 318 13.33 0.24 -0.52
N LEU A 319 14.35 1.02 -0.91
CA LEU A 319 15.69 1.05 -0.32
C LEU A 319 16.08 2.43 0.24
N LYS A 320 15.11 3.35 0.40
CA LYS A 320 15.36 4.67 1.00
C LYS A 320 14.49 4.91 2.22
N THR A 321 14.93 5.84 3.07
CA THR A 321 14.22 6.18 4.30
C THR A 321 12.82 6.73 3.99
N GLY A 322 11.78 6.08 4.51
CA GLY A 322 10.42 6.57 4.34
C GLY A 322 9.37 5.71 5.04
N LEU A 323 8.14 6.20 5.01
CA LEU A 323 6.99 5.57 5.64
C LEU A 323 5.83 5.49 4.65
N ALA A 324 5.16 4.34 4.59
CA ALA A 324 3.89 4.18 3.91
C ALA A 324 2.87 3.51 4.82
N ILE A 325 1.62 3.93 4.70
CA ILE A 325 0.49 3.39 5.46
C ILE A 325 -0.66 3.15 4.48
N LEU A 326 -1.25 1.96 4.55
CA LEU A 326 -2.48 1.61 3.87
C LEU A 326 -3.50 1.17 4.92
N SER A 327 -4.70 1.73 4.87
CA SER A 327 -5.82 1.33 5.71
C SER A 327 -7.01 1.02 4.81
N LYS A 328 -7.57 -0.18 4.97
CA LYS A 328 -8.76 -0.64 4.28
C LYS A 328 -9.82 -0.98 5.32
N VAL A 329 -11.04 -0.51 5.11
CA VAL A 329 -12.23 -0.84 5.90
C VAL A 329 -13.28 -1.35 4.93
N GLU A 330 -13.85 -2.50 5.24
CA GLU A 330 -14.99 -3.05 4.51
C GLU A 330 -16.13 -3.36 5.49
N MET A 331 -17.35 -3.01 5.11
CA MET A 331 -18.55 -3.20 5.90
C MET A 331 -19.64 -3.83 5.04
N THR A 332 -19.93 -5.11 5.27
CA THR A 332 -21.04 -5.81 4.63
C THR A 332 -22.36 -5.41 5.27
N LEU A 333 -23.29 -4.92 4.44
CA LEU A 333 -24.59 -4.40 4.85
C LEU A 333 -25.72 -5.41 4.59
N LYS A 334 -25.66 -6.12 3.46
CA LYS A 334 -26.67 -7.13 3.08
C LYS A 334 -26.03 -8.40 2.57
N MET A 335 -26.72 -9.52 2.82
CA MET A 335 -26.45 -10.82 2.20
C MET A 335 -27.78 -11.47 1.80
N ASN A 336 -27.88 -12.00 0.58
CA ASN A 336 -29.08 -12.66 0.02
C ASN A 336 -30.35 -11.80 0.19
N ASP A 337 -30.26 -10.56 -0.29
CA ASP A 337 -31.31 -9.51 -0.20
C ASP A 337 -31.80 -9.19 1.22
N SER A 338 -31.14 -9.72 2.25
CA SER A 338 -31.48 -9.49 3.66
C SER A 338 -30.47 -8.53 4.28
N THR A 339 -30.97 -7.43 4.86
CA THR A 339 -30.14 -6.53 5.66
C THR A 339 -29.65 -7.27 6.90
N LEU A 340 -28.34 -7.26 7.12
CA LEU A 340 -27.74 -7.87 8.29
C LEU A 340 -28.12 -7.06 9.55
N ALA A 341 -28.56 -7.75 10.61
CA ALA A 341 -28.84 -7.12 11.90
C ALA A 341 -27.57 -6.48 12.48
N ASP A 342 -26.45 -7.19 12.37
CA ASP A 342 -25.11 -6.70 12.69
C ASP A 342 -24.25 -6.75 11.42
N SER A 343 -23.74 -5.61 11.00
CA SER A 343 -22.87 -5.53 9.82
C SER A 343 -21.56 -6.28 10.05
N SER A 344 -21.10 -7.03 9.04
CA SER A 344 -19.81 -7.70 9.10
C SER A 344 -18.71 -6.71 8.71
N LEU A 345 -17.78 -6.43 9.62
CA LEU A 345 -16.67 -5.51 9.41
C LEU A 345 -15.38 -6.28 9.17
N ARG A 346 -14.54 -5.76 8.27
CA ARG A 346 -13.18 -6.25 8.04
C ARG A 346 -12.25 -5.05 7.85
N LEU A 347 -11.29 -4.91 8.75
CA LEU A 347 -10.30 -3.84 8.75
C LEU A 347 -8.92 -4.43 8.47
N THR A 348 -8.13 -3.75 7.65
CA THR A 348 -6.75 -4.12 7.36
C THR A 348 -5.89 -2.87 7.36
N HIS A 349 -4.87 -2.86 8.20
CA HIS A 349 -3.88 -1.79 8.27
C HIS A 349 -2.51 -2.37 7.95
N ILE A 350 -1.82 -1.76 7.00
CA ILE A 350 -0.45 -2.09 6.62
C ILE A 350 0.39 -0.84 6.81
N ALA A 351 1.47 -0.95 7.58
CA ALA A 351 2.45 0.11 7.72
C ALA A 351 3.82 -0.41 7.30
N MET A 352 4.51 0.32 6.44
CA MET A 352 5.86 0.01 5.99
C MET A 352 6.79 1.15 6.38
N ALA A 353 7.90 0.84 7.03
CA ALA A 353 8.88 1.83 7.45
C ALA A 353 10.29 1.35 7.06
N ASN A 354 10.91 2.11 6.18
CA ASN A 354 12.26 1.87 5.70
C ASN A 354 13.19 2.92 6.32
N TRP A 355 14.39 2.50 6.71
CA TRP A 355 15.42 3.37 7.24
C TRP A 355 16.78 2.98 6.64
N GLU A 356 17.30 3.86 5.80
CA GLU A 356 18.69 3.80 5.34
C GLU A 356 19.60 4.28 6.48
N VAL A 357 20.27 3.34 7.12
CA VAL A 357 21.10 3.60 8.32
C VAL A 357 22.47 4.14 7.92
N SER A 358 22.96 3.71 6.78
CA SER A 358 24.14 4.21 6.08
C SER A 358 23.98 3.96 4.59
N ASP A 359 24.82 4.57 3.76
CA ASP A 359 24.81 4.36 2.31
C ASP A 359 24.85 2.86 2.00
N GLY A 360 23.83 2.40 1.28
CA GLY A 360 23.63 1.01 0.90
C GLY A 360 23.25 0.02 2.02
N VAL A 361 22.91 0.49 3.23
CA VAL A 361 22.41 -0.35 4.33
C VAL A 361 21.03 0.10 4.77
N VAL A 362 20.02 -0.73 4.51
CA VAL A 362 18.61 -0.37 4.71
C VAL A 362 17.91 -1.37 5.62
N ILE A 363 17.25 -0.88 6.65
CA ILE A 363 16.30 -1.66 7.44
C ILE A 363 14.90 -1.40 6.89
N ARG A 364 14.27 -2.44 6.34
CA ARG A 364 12.88 -2.43 5.90
C ARG A 364 12.01 -3.12 6.94
N ASN A 365 10.84 -2.57 7.21
CA ASN A 365 9.89 -3.15 8.15
C ASN A 365 8.47 -3.07 7.58
N ARG A 366 7.67 -4.10 7.83
CA ARG A 366 6.23 -4.12 7.53
C ARG A 366 5.47 -4.64 8.74
N LEU A 367 4.41 -3.94 9.11
CA LEU A 367 3.43 -4.33 10.10
C LEU A 367 2.08 -4.48 9.41
N ILE A 368 1.40 -5.61 9.62
CA ILE A 368 0.03 -5.84 9.17
C ILE A 368 -0.84 -6.14 10.38
N LEU A 369 -1.95 -5.42 10.50
CA LEU A 369 -2.99 -5.66 11.50
C LEU A 369 -4.30 -5.90 10.77
N GLY A 370 -4.96 -7.02 11.06
CA GLY A 370 -6.28 -7.36 10.54
C GLY A 370 -7.25 -7.57 11.69
N MET A 371 -8.42 -6.99 11.59
CA MET A 371 -9.50 -7.10 12.57
C MET A 371 -10.80 -7.37 11.82
N GLY A 372 -11.62 -8.27 12.33
CA GLY A 372 -12.83 -8.69 11.65
C GLY A 372 -13.90 -9.12 12.62
N SER A 373 -15.16 -8.91 12.24
CA SER A 373 -16.31 -9.40 12.99
C SER A 373 -16.26 -10.92 13.14
N GLU A 374 -16.89 -11.45 14.20
CA GLU A 374 -17.07 -12.91 14.37
C GLU A 374 -17.86 -13.55 13.22
N SER A 375 -18.76 -12.78 12.61
CA SER A 375 -19.56 -13.18 11.44
C SER A 375 -18.78 -13.22 10.12
N LEU A 376 -17.47 -12.94 10.13
CA LEU A 376 -16.66 -12.91 8.91
C LEU A 376 -16.58 -14.33 8.29
N PRO A 377 -17.01 -14.53 7.04
CA PRO A 377 -16.94 -15.84 6.39
C PRO A 377 -15.52 -16.40 6.33
N ILE A 378 -15.39 -17.73 6.38
CA ILE A 378 -14.07 -18.41 6.43
C ILE A 378 -13.17 -18.00 5.26
N TYR A 379 -13.70 -17.84 4.05
CA TYR A 379 -12.93 -17.41 2.87
C TYR A 379 -12.40 -15.97 2.95
N ARG A 380 -12.95 -15.15 3.86
CA ARG A 380 -12.57 -13.74 4.11
C ARG A 380 -11.68 -13.58 5.34
N GLN A 381 -11.51 -14.65 6.13
CA GLN A 381 -10.66 -14.64 7.32
C GLN A 381 -9.20 -14.42 6.97
N PHE A 382 -8.46 -13.85 7.91
CA PHE A 382 -7.05 -13.58 7.75
C PHE A 382 -6.25 -14.87 7.89
N GLY A 383 -5.33 -15.11 6.95
CA GLY A 383 -4.41 -16.24 7.02
C GLY A 383 -2.98 -15.79 7.28
N ILE A 384 -2.22 -16.57 8.07
CA ILE A 384 -0.78 -16.38 8.33
C ILE A 384 0.00 -17.63 7.93
N GLY A 385 1.22 -17.42 7.41
CA GLY A 385 2.14 -18.47 6.96
C GLY A 385 2.25 -18.54 5.44
N GLY A 386 3.43 -18.98 4.98
CA GLY A 386 3.81 -19.04 3.57
C GLY A 386 4.43 -17.75 3.06
N LEU A 387 4.78 -17.75 1.78
CA LEU A 387 5.35 -16.61 1.06
C LEU A 387 4.50 -15.34 1.24
N GLY A 388 5.20 -14.23 1.42
CA GLY A 388 4.57 -12.93 1.67
C GLY A 388 3.93 -12.77 3.05
N SER A 389 4.03 -13.78 3.92
CA SER A 389 3.53 -13.75 5.29
C SER A 389 4.61 -14.12 6.30
N VAL A 390 4.80 -15.42 6.58
CA VAL A 390 5.88 -15.95 7.41
C VAL A 390 6.55 -17.04 6.60
N SER A 391 7.74 -16.75 6.08
CA SER A 391 8.51 -17.64 5.20
C SER A 391 8.80 -18.99 5.88
N ALA A 392 9.04 -20.06 5.13
CA ALA A 392 9.29 -21.40 5.70
C ALA A 392 8.18 -21.94 6.63
N GLN A 393 6.95 -21.41 6.53
CA GLN A 393 5.75 -21.97 7.16
C GLN A 393 4.75 -22.33 6.06
N ASN A 394 3.89 -23.32 6.31
CA ASN A 394 2.86 -23.68 5.34
C ASN A 394 1.91 -22.50 5.05
N TYR A 395 1.52 -22.37 3.79
CA TYR A 395 0.60 -21.33 3.31
C TYR A 395 -0.74 -21.36 4.08
N LYS A 396 -1.09 -20.22 4.69
CA LYS A 396 -2.27 -20.05 5.57
C LYS A 396 -2.41 -21.14 6.65
N SER A 397 -1.29 -21.53 7.27
CA SER A 397 -1.27 -22.51 8.36
C SER A 397 -2.05 -22.08 9.62
N GLN A 398 -2.23 -20.77 9.84
CA GLN A 398 -3.18 -20.22 10.81
C GLN A 398 -4.22 -19.37 10.10
N ILE A 399 -5.46 -19.44 10.56
CA ILE A 399 -6.59 -18.67 10.05
C ILE A 399 -7.41 -18.13 11.23
N GLY A 400 -7.91 -16.91 11.12
CA GLY A 400 -8.85 -16.34 12.09
C GLY A 400 -9.44 -15.00 11.65
N ASN A 401 -10.40 -14.49 12.43
CA ASN A 401 -10.99 -13.17 12.17
C ASN A 401 -10.07 -12.00 12.58
N HIS A 402 -8.95 -12.27 13.25
CA HIS A 402 -7.90 -11.30 13.55
C HIS A 402 -6.52 -11.80 13.08
N MET A 403 -5.64 -10.86 12.72
CA MET A 403 -4.23 -11.15 12.47
C MET A 403 -3.31 -10.03 12.95
N ALA A 404 -2.08 -10.41 13.30
CA ALA A 404 -0.96 -9.50 13.43
C ALA A 404 0.27 -10.12 12.76
N GLN A 405 0.98 -9.35 11.95
CA GLN A 405 2.19 -9.79 11.25
C GLN A 405 3.26 -8.70 11.26
N VAL A 406 4.50 -9.08 11.51
CA VAL A 406 5.68 -8.24 11.39
C VAL A 406 6.68 -8.92 10.48
N ASN A 407 7.22 -8.17 9.53
CA ASN A 407 8.35 -8.57 8.73
C ASN A 407 9.44 -7.51 8.85
N SER A 408 10.67 -7.93 9.04
CA SER A 408 11.85 -7.06 9.11
C SER A 408 12.93 -7.62 8.21
N GLU A 409 13.55 -6.75 7.41
CA GLU A 409 14.61 -7.12 6.46
C GLU A 409 15.74 -6.10 6.57
N LEU A 410 16.96 -6.57 6.83
CA LEU A 410 18.19 -5.78 6.74
C LEU A 410 18.82 -6.07 5.38
N VAL A 411 18.87 -5.05 4.54
CA VAL A 411 19.38 -5.11 3.17
C VAL A 411 20.74 -4.42 3.11
N PHE A 412 21.69 -5.11 2.51
CA PHE A 412 23.00 -4.60 2.10
C PHE A 412 23.00 -4.55 0.58
N THR A 413 22.87 -3.35 0.00
CA THR A 413 22.72 -3.15 -1.46
C THR A 413 24.00 -3.50 -2.22
N GLU A 414 23.92 -3.48 -3.55
CA GLU A 414 25.08 -3.66 -4.43
C GLU A 414 26.18 -2.61 -4.14
N GLU A 415 25.78 -1.36 -3.89
CA GLU A 415 26.68 -0.28 -3.49
C GLU A 415 27.43 -0.58 -2.18
N PHE A 416 26.75 -1.12 -1.16
CA PHE A 416 27.40 -1.47 0.10
C PHE A 416 28.32 -2.69 -0.02
N THR A 417 27.88 -3.69 -0.77
CA THR A 417 28.64 -4.94 -0.90
C THR A 417 29.85 -4.80 -1.81
N ASP A 418 29.90 -3.75 -2.65
CA ASP A 418 30.86 -3.60 -3.75
C ASP A 418 30.86 -4.84 -4.67
N THR A 419 29.65 -5.37 -4.90
CA THR A 419 29.42 -6.53 -5.77
C THR A 419 28.18 -6.33 -6.61
N TRP A 420 28.00 -7.20 -7.61
CA TRP A 420 26.82 -7.22 -8.49
C TRP A 420 25.57 -7.81 -7.83
N PHE A 421 25.58 -8.07 -6.52
CA PHE A 421 24.43 -8.61 -5.81
C PHE A 421 24.30 -7.99 -4.41
N MET A 422 23.07 -7.84 -3.97
CA MET A 422 22.73 -7.44 -2.61
C MET A 422 22.58 -8.66 -1.70
N VAL A 423 22.79 -8.45 -0.39
CA VAL A 423 22.55 -9.46 0.67
C VAL A 423 21.41 -8.98 1.56
N LYS A 424 20.51 -9.88 1.93
CA LYS A 424 19.37 -9.62 2.82
C LYS A 424 19.40 -10.56 4.00
N LEU A 425 19.16 -10.04 5.20
CA LEU A 425 18.83 -10.84 6.38
C LEU A 425 17.40 -10.50 6.77
N PHE A 426 16.53 -11.48 6.94
CA PHE A 426 15.13 -11.22 7.27
C PHE A 426 14.63 -12.06 8.43
N TYR A 427 13.64 -11.51 9.11
CA TYR A 427 12.88 -12.13 10.17
C TYR A 427 11.39 -11.86 9.94
N ASP A 428 10.60 -12.92 9.93
CA ASP A 428 9.16 -12.87 9.75
C ASP A 428 8.48 -13.45 10.99
N ALA A 429 7.41 -12.80 11.44
CA ALA A 429 6.59 -13.31 12.52
C ALA A 429 5.12 -12.93 12.33
N GLY A 430 4.21 -13.82 12.70
CA GLY A 430 2.79 -13.50 12.69
C GLY A 430 1.92 -14.49 13.45
N MET A 431 0.69 -14.07 13.69
CA MET A 431 -0.36 -14.93 14.24
C MET A 431 -1.72 -14.55 13.66
N ALA A 432 -2.57 -15.56 13.46
CA ALA A 432 -3.99 -15.38 13.20
C ALA A 432 -4.80 -16.11 14.28
N PHE A 433 -5.87 -15.47 14.75
CA PHE A 433 -6.66 -15.98 15.87
C PHE A 433 -8.11 -15.51 15.77
N ASN A 434 -8.98 -16.13 16.56
CA ASN A 434 -10.38 -15.74 16.67
C ASN A 434 -10.63 -14.93 17.95
N SER A 435 -11.37 -13.83 17.82
CA SER A 435 -11.84 -13.01 18.92
C SER A 435 -13.31 -12.62 18.70
N PRO A 436 -14.17 -12.65 19.73
CA PRO A 436 -15.53 -12.12 19.63
C PRO A 436 -15.55 -10.58 19.57
N ASP A 437 -14.54 -9.92 20.13
CA ASP A 437 -14.42 -8.47 20.14
C ASP A 437 -13.70 -7.98 18.88
N LEU A 438 -14.26 -6.99 18.18
CA LEU A 438 -13.66 -6.35 17.00
C LEU A 438 -12.34 -5.63 17.33
N LEU A 439 -12.23 -5.09 18.53
CA LEU A 439 -11.02 -4.44 19.05
C LEU A 439 -10.47 -5.26 20.22
N ASP A 440 -9.76 -6.34 19.91
CA ASP A 440 -9.04 -7.13 20.93
C ASP A 440 -7.71 -6.44 21.30
N MET A 441 -7.74 -5.66 22.39
CA MET A 441 -6.54 -4.99 22.94
C MET A 441 -5.77 -5.85 23.95
N LYS A 442 -6.10 -7.15 24.10
CA LYS A 442 -5.36 -8.01 25.01
C LYS A 442 -3.89 -8.06 24.61
N PRO A 443 -2.96 -7.98 25.58
CA PRO A 443 -1.55 -7.91 25.26
C PRO A 443 -1.09 -9.19 24.56
N ASN A 444 -0.47 -9.05 23.39
CA ASN A 444 0.09 -10.16 22.59
C ASN A 444 1.05 -11.07 23.38
N SER A 445 1.59 -10.61 24.51
CA SER A 445 2.41 -11.42 25.42
C SER A 445 1.67 -12.64 25.98
N GLU A 446 0.34 -12.56 26.15
CA GLU A 446 -0.50 -13.70 26.57
C GLU A 446 -0.65 -14.78 25.48
N ARG A 447 -0.23 -14.47 24.24
CA ARG A 447 -0.32 -15.35 23.06
C ARG A 447 1.05 -15.54 22.38
N SER A 448 2.16 -15.29 23.08
CA SER A 448 3.50 -15.34 22.49
C SER A 448 3.88 -16.72 21.93
N ASP A 449 3.41 -17.80 22.56
CA ASP A 449 3.67 -19.18 22.14
C ASP A 449 2.94 -19.58 20.84
N THR A 450 1.98 -18.78 20.36
CA THR A 450 1.23 -19.07 19.12
C THR A 450 1.80 -18.38 17.88
N TRP A 451 2.85 -17.58 18.02
CA TRP A 451 3.45 -16.87 16.89
C TRP A 451 4.22 -17.84 15.99
N LEU A 452 3.85 -17.87 14.71
CA LEU A 452 4.71 -18.43 13.68
C LEU A 452 5.87 -17.47 13.45
N GLN A 453 7.06 -18.02 13.37
CA GLN A 453 8.30 -17.26 13.24
C GLN A 453 9.21 -17.94 12.22
N SER A 454 9.98 -17.14 11.49
CA SER A 454 11.05 -17.63 10.64
C SER A 454 12.14 -16.58 10.48
N ALA A 455 13.32 -17.04 10.12
CA ALA A 455 14.44 -16.19 9.77
C ALA A 455 15.17 -16.75 8.56
N GLY A 456 15.82 -15.88 7.80
CA GLY A 456 16.54 -16.30 6.61
C GLY A 456 17.56 -15.29 6.10
N ILE A 457 18.27 -15.75 5.08
CA ILE A 457 19.22 -14.96 4.31
C ILE A 457 18.78 -14.99 2.84
N GLY A 458 18.94 -13.89 2.14
CA GLY A 458 18.68 -13.81 0.71
C GLY A 458 19.77 -13.08 -0.04
N PHE A 459 19.83 -13.35 -1.34
CA PHE A 459 20.72 -12.72 -2.30
C PHE A 459 19.89 -12.27 -3.49
N GLY A 460 20.25 -11.18 -4.13
CA GLY A 460 19.52 -10.71 -5.31
C GLY A 460 20.22 -9.55 -5.99
N TRP A 461 19.58 -8.99 -7.00
CA TRP A 461 20.12 -7.85 -7.76
C TRP A 461 19.00 -6.86 -8.05
N GLU A 462 19.34 -5.59 -8.07
CA GLU A 462 18.39 -4.48 -8.15
C GLU A 462 18.37 -3.82 -9.53
N ASP A 463 17.23 -3.25 -9.90
CA ASP A 463 17.07 -2.39 -11.08
C ASP A 463 16.54 -1.01 -10.67
N GLY A 464 17.25 -0.33 -9.76
CA GLY A 464 17.00 1.05 -9.30
C GLY A 464 15.72 1.30 -8.49
N ASP A 465 14.60 0.68 -8.88
CA ASP A 465 13.26 0.85 -8.32
C ASP A 465 12.75 -0.42 -7.60
N GLY A 466 13.48 -1.54 -7.67
CA GLY A 466 13.05 -2.81 -7.09
C GLY A 466 14.06 -3.94 -7.26
N LEU A 467 13.71 -5.11 -6.73
CA LEU A 467 14.45 -6.35 -6.96
C LEU A 467 14.07 -6.92 -8.32
N ASP A 468 15.05 -7.16 -9.19
CA ASP A 468 14.81 -7.84 -10.47
C ASP A 468 14.61 -9.35 -10.24
N MET A 469 15.58 -10.01 -9.60
CA MET A 469 15.37 -11.33 -9.03
C MET A 469 16.30 -11.62 -7.84
N GLY A 470 15.86 -12.54 -6.98
CA GLY A 470 16.64 -13.00 -5.84
C GLY A 470 16.28 -14.40 -5.37
N PHE A 471 17.11 -14.90 -4.46
CA PHE A 471 17.00 -16.21 -3.83
C PHE A 471 16.98 -16.01 -2.33
N ASN A 472 15.98 -16.56 -1.65
CA ASN A 472 15.91 -16.56 -0.20
C ASN A 472 16.06 -17.99 0.34
N PHE A 473 16.74 -18.13 1.46
CA PHE A 473 16.86 -19.35 2.25
C PHE A 473 16.34 -19.06 3.65
N ALA A 474 15.23 -19.68 4.03
CA ALA A 474 14.54 -19.45 5.28
C ALA A 474 14.42 -20.72 6.12
N LYS A 475 14.43 -20.58 7.44
CA LYS A 475 14.09 -21.65 8.37
C LYS A 475 13.00 -21.19 9.35
N SER A 476 12.03 -22.06 9.56
CA SER A 476 11.02 -21.99 10.61
C SER A 476 11.71 -21.95 11.98
N LEU A 477 11.37 -20.97 12.81
CA LEU A 477 11.90 -20.87 14.18
C LEU A 477 10.97 -21.61 15.14
N GLY A 478 11.55 -22.44 16.01
CA GLY A 478 10.80 -23.25 16.98
C GLY A 478 10.35 -24.62 16.47
N LYS A 479 10.52 -24.93 15.18
CA LYS A 479 10.31 -26.27 14.60
C LYS A 479 11.58 -26.75 13.90
N ASP A 480 11.85 -28.04 13.96
CA ASP A 480 12.95 -28.62 13.18
C ASP A 480 12.48 -29.03 11.78
N GLU A 481 12.27 -28.02 10.94
CA GLU A 481 11.86 -28.18 9.55
C GLU A 481 13.06 -27.91 8.61
N PRO A 482 13.05 -28.47 7.38
CA PRO A 482 14.06 -28.18 6.37
C PRO A 482 14.16 -26.68 6.06
N ILE A 483 15.31 -26.27 5.54
CA ILE A 483 15.48 -24.93 4.98
C ILE A 483 14.63 -24.84 3.71
N GLU A 484 13.78 -23.83 3.64
CA GLU A 484 13.00 -23.50 2.45
C GLU A 484 13.81 -22.54 1.57
N SER A 485 13.93 -22.87 0.29
CA SER A 485 14.52 -21.99 -0.72
C SER A 485 13.43 -21.42 -1.62
N THR A 486 13.45 -20.12 -1.87
CA THR A 486 12.48 -19.45 -2.76
C THR A 486 13.17 -18.55 -3.76
N VAL A 487 12.64 -18.49 -4.98
CA VAL A 487 13.02 -17.50 -6.00
C VAL A 487 12.02 -16.36 -5.90
N ARG A 488 12.51 -15.13 -5.84
CA ARG A 488 11.70 -13.93 -5.66
C ARG A 488 11.93 -12.96 -6.81
N LEU A 489 10.86 -12.31 -7.26
CA LEU A 489 10.91 -11.16 -8.19
C LEU A 489 10.61 -9.84 -7.45
N ASN A 490 10.68 -9.89 -6.13
CA ASN A 490 10.46 -8.77 -5.23
C ASN A 490 11.25 -9.02 -3.94
N PHE A 491 11.37 -8.01 -3.08
CA PHE A 491 11.88 -8.21 -1.73
C PHE A 491 11.05 -9.21 -0.93
N ASN A 492 11.49 -9.60 0.27
CA ASN A 492 10.76 -10.61 1.04
C ASN A 492 9.29 -10.22 1.27
N PHE A 493 9.02 -8.91 1.34
CA PHE A 493 7.72 -8.28 1.50
C PHE A 493 7.62 -6.86 0.92
#